data_AF-A0AAN4YEA1-F1
#
_entry.id   AF-A0AAN4YEA1-F1
#
_cell.length_a   1.000
_cell.length_b   1.000
_cell.length_c   1.000
_cell.angle_alpha   90.00
_cell.angle_beta   90.00
_cell.angle_gamma   90.00
#
_symmetry.space_group_name_H-M   'P 1'
#
loop_
_entity.id
_entity.type
_entity.pdbx_description
1 polymer ?
#
loop_
_entity_poly.entity_id
_entity_poly.type
_entity_poly.pdbx_seq_one_letter_code
_entity_poly.pdbx_strand_id
1 'polypeptide(L)'
;MLTASKIGQLFAESSSHQGSMDIDTISQLTTWIETGNILALEMASWSQHLPDHWLPLVVYTATGGPLMTYQNASIAAIWTYYRAARISLQRHLLDLRQTLASLVGDNQACDVHRDAALEEIQEMTTDTCRSIPFSLGDIDALGQTIPASAEGRPPIRALYGYLMLWPLWYVLTFGMGTAAQMEQIRSALGRVGSVLGIKLALMLAQQGSMSQHATALTPNPYRFVPSTS
;
A
#
# COMPACT_ATOMS: atom_id res chain seq x y z
N MET A 1 16.57 8.92 1.90
CA MET A 1 17.19 7.57 1.83
C MET A 1 17.39 6.93 3.19
N LEU A 2 17.71 7.69 4.26
CA LEU A 2 17.90 7.14 5.61
C LEU A 2 16.69 6.34 6.14
N THR A 3 15.47 6.90 6.09
CA THR A 3 14.26 6.25 6.60
C THR A 3 13.91 4.95 5.88
N ALA A 4 14.02 4.91 4.54
CA ALA A 4 13.78 3.68 3.77
C ALA A 4 14.78 2.56 4.12
N SER A 5 16.06 2.92 4.36
CA SER A 5 17.07 1.96 4.82
C SER A 5 16.76 1.43 6.22
N LYS A 6 16.32 2.30 7.14
CA LYS A 6 15.91 1.90 8.49
C LYS A 6 14.70 0.96 8.48
N ILE A 7 13.70 1.21 7.61
CA ILE A 7 12.56 0.31 7.42
C ILE A 7 13.02 -1.05 6.92
N GLY A 8 13.91 -1.08 5.92
CA GLY A 8 14.47 -2.33 5.41
C GLY A 8 15.24 -3.11 6.47
N GLN A 9 16.02 -2.43 7.30
CA GLN A 9 16.74 -3.03 8.42
C GLN A 9 15.77 -3.60 9.46
N LEU A 10 14.74 -2.84 9.87
CA LEU A 10 13.72 -3.30 10.80
C LEU A 10 13.06 -4.59 10.30
N PHE A 11 12.68 -4.65 9.02
CA PHE A 11 12.05 -5.84 8.43
C PHE A 11 13.01 -7.03 8.37
N ALA A 12 14.29 -6.81 8.04
CA ALA A 12 15.28 -7.87 7.97
C ALA A 12 15.56 -8.47 9.36
N GLU A 13 15.73 -7.61 10.38
CA GLU A 13 16.02 -8.03 11.75
C GLU A 13 14.83 -8.80 12.35
N SER A 14 13.62 -8.25 12.26
CA SER A 14 12.42 -8.87 12.83
C SER A 14 12.04 -10.18 12.16
N SER A 15 12.20 -10.30 10.84
CA SER A 15 11.88 -11.53 10.09
C SER A 15 12.92 -12.65 10.29
N SER A 16 14.16 -12.31 10.63
CA SER A 16 15.23 -13.28 10.89
C SER A 16 15.12 -13.98 12.25
N HIS A 17 14.27 -13.47 13.14
CA HIS A 17 14.14 -13.97 14.50
C HIS A 17 13.28 -15.25 14.56
N GLN A 18 13.93 -16.40 14.73
CA GLN A 18 13.27 -17.69 15.01
C GLN A 18 13.03 -17.81 16.52
N GLY A 19 11.79 -17.56 16.95
CA GLY A 19 11.44 -17.33 18.36
C GLY A 19 11.62 -18.52 19.32
N SER A 20 12.29 -18.24 20.45
CA SER A 20 12.09 -18.92 21.73
C SER A 20 11.15 -18.08 22.60
N MET A 21 10.32 -18.71 23.44
CA MET A 21 9.43 -18.00 24.39
C MET A 21 10.23 -17.48 25.60
N ASP A 22 11.06 -16.47 25.39
CA ASP A 22 11.88 -15.89 26.46
C ASP A 22 11.60 -14.39 26.66
N ILE A 23 11.94 -13.87 27.83
CA ILE A 23 11.84 -12.45 28.21
C ILE A 23 12.60 -11.55 27.20
N ASP A 24 13.72 -12.06 26.68
CA ASP A 24 14.52 -11.39 25.65
C ASP A 24 13.72 -11.15 24.37
N THR A 25 12.84 -12.08 23.98
CA THR A 25 11.96 -11.95 22.80
C THR A 25 10.94 -10.83 22.99
N ILE A 26 10.36 -10.70 24.19
CA ILE A 26 9.40 -9.64 24.52
C ILE A 26 10.09 -8.26 24.46
N SER A 27 11.32 -8.16 24.99
CA SER A 27 12.10 -6.92 24.94
C SER A 27 12.46 -6.52 23.50
N GLN A 28 12.85 -7.48 22.66
CA GLN A 28 13.14 -7.23 21.25
C GLN A 28 11.91 -6.79 20.47
N LEU A 29 10.76 -7.46 20.63
CA LEU A 29 9.50 -7.08 20.00
C LEU A 29 9.08 -5.65 20.38
N THR A 30 9.20 -5.30 21.65
CA THR A 30 8.91 -3.94 22.14
C THR A 30 9.82 -2.92 21.45
N THR A 31 11.12 -3.21 21.37
CA THR A 31 12.11 -2.33 20.72
C THR A 31 11.81 -2.11 19.23
N TRP A 32 11.43 -3.18 18.51
CA TRP A 32 11.04 -3.08 17.09
C TRP A 32 9.75 -2.28 16.90
N ILE A 33 8.75 -2.46 17.79
CA ILE A 33 7.51 -1.68 17.75
C ILE A 33 7.81 -0.19 17.97
N GLU A 34 8.61 0.15 18.97
CA GLU A 34 9.03 1.53 19.24
C GLU A 34 9.77 2.15 18.04
N THR A 35 10.74 1.41 17.48
CA THR A 35 11.48 1.85 16.30
C THR A 35 10.55 2.07 15.11
N GLY A 36 9.62 1.14 14.87
CA GLY A 36 8.64 1.26 13.79
C GLY A 36 7.68 2.44 14.00
N ASN A 37 7.28 2.76 15.24
CA ASN A 37 6.46 3.93 15.52
C ASN A 37 7.21 5.25 15.23
N ILE A 38 8.50 5.33 15.57
CA ILE A 38 9.34 6.49 15.23
C ILE A 38 9.41 6.65 13.71
N LEU A 39 9.63 5.55 12.97
CA LEU A 39 9.65 5.58 11.51
C LEU A 39 8.30 6.01 10.92
N ALA A 40 7.19 5.54 11.48
CA ALA A 40 5.85 5.95 11.04
C ALA A 40 5.62 7.46 11.25
N LEU A 41 6.08 8.01 12.38
CA LEU A 41 6.02 9.45 12.66
C LEU A 41 6.92 10.25 11.71
N GLU A 42 8.16 9.80 11.44
CA GLU A 42 9.04 10.43 10.46
C GLU A 42 8.36 10.50 9.08
N MET A 43 7.73 9.41 8.65
CA MET A 43 7.00 9.35 7.38
C MET A 43 5.78 10.28 7.35
N ALA A 44 4.97 10.32 8.42
CA ALA A 44 3.83 11.22 8.50
C ALA A 44 4.26 12.69 8.47
N SER A 45 5.36 13.02 9.16
CA SER A 45 5.96 14.35 9.17
C SER A 45 6.41 14.78 7.78
N TRP A 46 6.98 13.87 6.98
CA TRP A 46 7.42 14.18 5.61
C TRP A 46 6.27 14.78 4.77
N SER A 47 5.06 14.21 4.82
CA SER A 47 3.93 14.73 4.04
C SER A 47 3.46 16.13 4.45
N GLN A 48 3.77 16.57 5.67
CA GLN A 48 3.38 17.89 6.18
C GLN A 48 4.33 19.02 5.76
N HIS A 49 5.56 18.68 5.33
CA HIS A 49 6.60 19.65 4.98
C HIS A 49 6.80 19.79 3.47
N LEU A 50 5.89 19.25 2.67
CA LEU A 50 5.95 19.34 1.22
C LEU A 50 5.38 20.68 0.74
N PRO A 51 5.96 21.28 -0.32
CA PRO A 51 5.36 22.43 -0.98
C PRO A 51 3.97 22.08 -1.57
N ASP A 52 3.08 23.06 -1.70
CA ASP A 52 1.71 22.85 -2.19
C ASP A 52 1.63 22.13 -3.55
N HIS A 53 2.55 22.43 -4.47
CA HIS A 53 2.58 21.81 -5.80
C HIS A 53 2.96 20.32 -5.79
N TRP A 54 3.47 19.81 -4.66
CA TRP A 54 3.71 18.38 -4.45
C TRP A 54 2.49 17.66 -3.90
N LEU A 55 1.49 18.37 -3.38
CA LEU A 55 0.34 17.74 -2.75
C LEU A 55 -0.59 17.10 -3.79
N PRO A 56 -1.26 15.98 -3.44
CA PRO A 56 -2.28 15.39 -4.31
C PRO A 56 -3.43 16.37 -4.53
N LEU A 57 -3.91 16.45 -5.77
CA LEU A 57 -5.10 17.23 -6.13
C LEU A 57 -6.27 16.28 -6.35
N VAL A 58 -7.38 16.54 -5.64
CA VAL A 58 -8.61 15.76 -5.81
C VAL A 58 -9.45 16.39 -6.91
N VAL A 59 -9.73 15.63 -7.96
CA VAL A 59 -10.61 16.04 -9.07
C VAL A 59 -11.84 15.14 -9.10
N TYR A 60 -12.99 15.73 -9.44
CA TYR A 60 -14.25 15.01 -9.57
C TYR A 60 -14.57 14.82 -11.04
N THR A 61 -14.83 13.58 -11.45
CA THR A 61 -15.22 13.29 -12.83
C THR A 61 -16.74 13.33 -12.96
N ALA A 62 -17.25 13.72 -14.12
CA ALA A 62 -18.69 13.88 -14.35
C ALA A 62 -19.52 12.59 -14.16
N THR A 63 -18.87 11.42 -14.24
CA THR A 63 -19.50 10.10 -14.17
C THR A 63 -18.91 9.20 -13.09
N GLY A 64 -18.00 9.70 -12.25
CA GLY A 64 -17.23 8.87 -11.32
C GLY A 64 -16.90 9.55 -10.00
N GLY A 65 -16.41 8.73 -9.06
CA GLY A 65 -15.93 9.20 -7.75
C GLY A 65 -14.68 10.09 -7.83
N PRO A 66 -14.20 10.58 -6.68
CA PRO A 66 -13.00 11.42 -6.62
C PRO A 66 -11.76 10.68 -7.13
N LEU A 67 -10.98 11.34 -7.99
CA LEU A 67 -9.69 10.86 -8.48
C LEU A 67 -8.56 11.74 -7.93
N MET A 68 -7.37 11.17 -7.85
CA MET A 68 -6.17 11.89 -7.43
C MET A 68 -5.26 12.16 -8.61
N THR A 69 -4.94 13.43 -8.81
CA THR A 69 -4.01 13.92 -9.81
C THR A 69 -2.85 14.64 -9.13
N TYR A 70 -1.80 14.92 -9.91
CA TYR A 70 -0.60 15.58 -9.42
C TYR A 70 -0.09 16.54 -10.49
N GLN A 71 0.81 17.44 -10.12
CA GLN A 71 1.44 18.36 -11.08
C GLN A 71 2.15 17.61 -12.22
N ASN A 72 2.75 16.45 -11.92
CA ASN A 72 3.33 15.56 -12.91
C ASN A 72 3.35 14.10 -12.44
N ALA A 73 3.59 13.18 -13.37
CA ALA A 73 3.57 11.74 -13.10
C ALA A 73 4.72 11.25 -12.21
N SER A 74 5.85 11.98 -12.12
CA SER A 74 6.93 11.62 -11.19
C SER A 74 6.51 11.84 -9.73
N ILE A 75 5.80 12.93 -9.44
CA ILE A 75 5.23 13.20 -8.11
C ILE A 75 4.20 12.13 -7.77
N ALA A 76 3.33 11.76 -8.71
CA ALA A 76 2.39 10.66 -8.53
C ALA A 76 3.11 9.36 -8.15
N ALA A 77 4.19 9.03 -8.86
CA ALA A 77 4.97 7.83 -8.58
C ALA A 77 5.56 7.84 -7.16
N ILE A 78 6.17 8.95 -6.75
CA ILE A 78 6.74 9.13 -5.40
C ILE A 78 5.67 8.95 -4.34
N TRP A 79 4.50 9.55 -4.52
CA TRP A 79 3.38 9.39 -3.59
C TRP A 79 2.90 7.95 -3.50
N THR A 80 2.76 7.22 -4.62
CA THR A 80 2.38 5.80 -4.56
C THR A 80 3.42 4.95 -3.83
N TYR A 81 4.72 5.22 -4.02
CA TYR A 81 5.78 4.57 -3.24
C TYR A 81 5.69 4.90 -1.74
N TYR A 82 5.46 6.16 -1.41
CA TYR A 82 5.25 6.59 -0.02
C TYR A 82 4.08 5.86 0.63
N ARG A 83 2.93 5.77 -0.05
CA ARG A 83 1.74 5.04 0.44
C ARG A 83 2.04 3.56 0.60
N ALA A 84 2.69 2.93 -0.38
CA ALA A 84 3.08 1.53 -0.32
C ALA A 84 4.01 1.23 0.87
N ALA A 85 4.98 2.11 1.12
CA ALA A 85 5.89 1.98 2.26
C ALA A 85 5.16 2.14 3.61
N ARG A 86 4.25 3.12 3.73
CA ARG A 86 3.44 3.29 4.95
C ARG A 86 2.53 2.10 5.20
N ILE A 87 1.84 1.61 4.17
CA ILE A 87 1.02 0.39 4.26
C ILE A 87 1.84 -0.80 4.76
N SER A 88 3.03 -1.01 4.18
CA SER A 88 3.91 -2.11 4.55
C SER A 88 4.40 -2.00 6.00
N LEU A 89 4.77 -0.78 6.44
CA LEU A 89 5.21 -0.53 7.81
C LEU A 89 4.08 -0.74 8.82
N GLN A 90 2.88 -0.22 8.54
CA GLN A 90 1.71 -0.41 9.40
C GLN A 90 1.32 -1.89 9.49
N ARG A 91 1.34 -2.60 8.36
CA ARG A 91 1.09 -4.05 8.33
C ARG A 91 2.09 -4.81 9.21
N HIS A 92 3.37 -4.50 9.07
CA HIS A 92 4.41 -5.14 9.86
C HIS A 92 4.28 -4.84 11.36
N LEU A 93 3.98 -3.59 11.70
CA LEU A 93 3.72 -3.19 13.08
C LEU A 93 2.51 -3.89 13.70
N LEU A 94 1.46 -4.17 12.93
CA LEU A 94 0.30 -4.97 13.35
C LEU A 94 0.72 -6.41 13.67
N ASP A 95 1.55 -7.03 12.82
CA ASP A 95 2.04 -8.40 13.01
C ASP A 95 2.90 -8.50 14.29
N LEU A 96 3.80 -7.52 14.51
CA LEU A 96 4.62 -7.44 15.72
C LEU A 96 3.77 -7.28 16.98
N ARG A 97 2.77 -6.38 16.95
CA ARG A 97 1.86 -6.15 18.09
C ARG A 97 1.02 -7.38 18.38
N GLN A 98 0.51 -8.07 17.37
CA GLN A 98 -0.24 -9.31 17.55
C GLN A 98 0.63 -10.40 18.18
N THR A 99 1.90 -10.51 17.74
CA THR A 99 2.86 -11.44 18.31
C THR A 99 3.11 -11.12 19.78
N LEU A 100 3.35 -9.85 20.12
CA LEU A 100 3.53 -9.40 21.50
C LEU A 100 2.28 -9.67 22.37
N ALA A 101 1.09 -9.33 21.88
CA ALA A 101 -0.17 -9.57 22.59
C ALA A 101 -0.40 -11.06 22.86
N SER A 102 -0.05 -11.94 21.91
CA SER A 102 -0.14 -13.40 22.10
C SER A 102 0.79 -13.93 23.20
N LEU A 103 1.93 -13.27 23.44
CA LEU A 103 2.89 -13.63 24.48
C LEU A 103 2.52 -13.07 25.86
N VAL A 104 2.01 -11.84 25.91
CA VAL A 104 1.74 -11.10 27.15
C VAL A 104 0.31 -11.32 27.67
N GLY A 105 -0.63 -11.70 26.79
CA GLY A 105 -2.04 -11.86 27.14
C GLY A 105 -2.82 -10.54 27.28
N ASP A 106 -2.25 -9.41 26.86
CA ASP A 106 -2.89 -8.10 26.89
C ASP A 106 -3.44 -7.70 25.51
N ASN A 107 -4.74 -7.94 25.31
CA ASN A 107 -5.41 -7.70 24.03
C ASN A 107 -5.98 -6.27 23.91
N GLN A 108 -6.23 -5.57 25.02
CA GLN A 108 -7.06 -4.35 24.99
C GLN A 108 -6.32 -3.13 24.45
N ALA A 109 -5.06 -2.92 24.81
CA ALA A 109 -4.23 -1.86 24.24
C ALA A 109 -3.85 -2.15 22.77
N CYS A 110 -3.81 -3.43 22.38
CA CYS A 110 -3.55 -3.85 21.01
C CYS A 110 -4.69 -3.45 20.06
N ASP A 111 -5.94 -3.41 20.54
CA ASP A 111 -7.12 -3.15 19.71
C ASP A 111 -7.20 -1.70 19.21
N VAL A 112 -6.90 -0.71 20.05
CA VAL A 112 -6.93 0.71 19.63
C VAL A 112 -5.86 1.01 18.58
N HIS A 113 -4.64 0.51 18.79
CA HIS A 113 -3.57 0.65 17.79
C HIS A 113 -3.85 -0.12 16.51
N ARG A 114 -4.61 -1.22 16.62
CA ARG A 114 -5.05 -2.00 15.47
C ARG A 114 -5.99 -1.18 14.61
N ASP A 115 -7.08 -0.68 15.17
CA ASP A 115 -8.12 0.01 14.39
C ASP A 115 -7.57 1.23 13.64
N ALA A 116 -6.73 2.05 14.30
CA ALA A 116 -6.09 3.19 13.67
C ALA A 116 -5.16 2.79 12.50
N ALA A 117 -4.38 1.72 12.66
CA ALA A 117 -3.51 1.23 11.60
C ALA A 117 -4.30 0.63 10.44
N LEU A 118 -5.42 -0.05 10.71
CA LEU A 118 -6.30 -0.61 9.68
C LEU A 118 -6.96 0.52 8.87
N GLU A 119 -7.45 1.57 9.53
CA GLU A 119 -8.01 2.76 8.88
C GLU A 119 -6.98 3.45 7.98
N GLU A 120 -5.76 3.68 8.49
CA GLU A 120 -4.67 4.27 7.70
C GLU A 120 -4.35 3.43 6.44
N ILE A 121 -4.28 2.11 6.58
CA ILE A 121 -4.02 1.22 5.43
C ILE A 121 -5.15 1.32 4.40
N GLN A 122 -6.41 1.39 4.84
CA GLN A 122 -7.58 1.50 3.95
C GLN A 122 -7.60 2.84 3.21
N GLU A 123 -7.30 3.94 3.90
CA GLU A 123 -7.20 5.27 3.32
C GLU A 123 -6.10 5.30 2.25
N MET A 124 -4.89 4.84 2.59
CA MET A 124 -3.76 4.79 1.67
C MET A 124 -4.01 3.89 0.45
N THR A 125 -4.72 2.78 0.65
CA THR A 125 -5.15 1.89 -0.43
C THR A 125 -6.15 2.60 -1.34
N THR A 126 -7.12 3.29 -0.76
CA THR A 126 -8.13 4.06 -1.50
C THR A 126 -7.48 5.15 -2.34
N ASP A 127 -6.58 5.94 -1.77
CA ASP A 127 -5.87 7.00 -2.48
C ASP A 127 -4.95 6.46 -3.57
N THR A 128 -4.33 5.30 -3.34
CA THR A 128 -3.59 4.59 -4.39
C THR A 128 -4.51 4.29 -5.57
N CYS A 129 -5.68 3.68 -5.34
CA CYS A 129 -6.65 3.41 -6.40
C CYS A 129 -7.13 4.68 -7.11
N ARG A 130 -7.38 5.77 -6.38
CA ARG A 130 -7.77 7.07 -6.97
C ARG A 130 -6.68 7.66 -7.85
N SER A 131 -5.41 7.36 -7.59
CA SER A 131 -4.28 7.86 -8.37
C SER A 131 -3.97 7.06 -9.64
N ILE A 132 -4.43 5.81 -9.74
CA ILE A 132 -4.12 4.90 -10.86
C ILE A 132 -4.43 5.54 -12.23
N PRO A 133 -5.62 6.13 -12.48
CA PRO A 133 -5.93 6.69 -13.80
C PRO A 133 -4.93 7.76 -14.23
N PHE A 134 -4.55 8.66 -13.31
CA PHE A 134 -3.56 9.70 -13.61
C PHE A 134 -2.17 9.09 -13.83
N SER A 135 -1.73 8.19 -12.94
CA SER A 135 -0.40 7.57 -12.99
C SER A 135 -0.17 6.75 -14.26
N LEU A 136 -1.23 6.13 -14.80
CA LEU A 136 -1.18 5.36 -16.05
C LEU A 136 -1.47 6.21 -17.29
N GLY A 137 -1.76 7.50 -17.14
CA GLY A 137 -2.00 8.42 -18.24
C GLY A 137 -3.41 8.35 -18.85
N ASP A 138 -4.38 7.73 -18.17
CA ASP A 138 -5.77 7.67 -18.61
C ASP A 138 -6.45 9.06 -18.53
N ILE A 139 -5.97 9.90 -17.61
CA ILE A 139 -6.44 11.27 -17.40
C ILE A 139 -5.28 12.26 -17.29
N ASP A 140 -5.55 13.52 -17.57
CA ASP A 140 -4.61 14.63 -17.32
C ASP A 140 -4.72 15.19 -15.89
N ALA A 141 -3.97 16.26 -15.61
CA ALA A 141 -3.96 16.90 -14.29
C ALA A 141 -5.28 17.62 -13.93
N LEU A 142 -6.16 17.85 -14.92
CA LEU A 142 -7.49 18.41 -14.71
C LEU A 142 -8.56 17.32 -14.56
N GLY A 143 -8.18 16.04 -14.64
CA GLY A 143 -9.10 14.91 -14.61
C GLY A 143 -9.82 14.65 -15.93
N GLN A 144 -9.37 15.26 -17.03
CA GLN A 144 -9.94 15.02 -18.36
C GLN A 144 -9.34 13.77 -18.97
N THR A 145 -10.16 12.98 -19.66
CA THR A 145 -9.71 11.73 -20.28
C THR A 145 -8.76 12.01 -21.43
N ILE A 146 -7.62 11.32 -21.43
CA ILE A 146 -6.65 11.41 -22.52
C ILE A 146 -7.07 10.38 -23.59
N PRO A 147 -7.34 10.80 -24.84
CA PRO A 147 -7.75 9.89 -25.89
C PRO A 147 -6.66 8.85 -26.17
N ALA A 148 -7.09 7.61 -26.40
CA ALA A 148 -6.20 6.55 -26.84
C ALA A 148 -5.57 6.89 -28.21
N SER A 149 -4.40 6.32 -28.49
CA SER A 149 -3.77 6.44 -29.81
C SER A 149 -4.72 5.94 -30.90
N ALA A 150 -4.53 6.39 -32.15
CA ALA A 150 -5.28 5.92 -33.32
C ALA A 150 -5.29 4.38 -33.48
N GLU A 151 -4.30 3.70 -32.88
CA GLU A 151 -4.19 2.24 -32.82
C GLU A 151 -5.00 1.59 -31.67
N GLY A 152 -5.82 2.36 -30.96
CA GLY A 152 -6.61 1.89 -29.80
C GLY A 152 -5.78 1.54 -28.57
N ARG A 153 -4.48 1.84 -28.56
CA ARG A 153 -3.58 1.55 -27.44
C ARG A 153 -3.80 2.58 -26.31
N PRO A 154 -3.95 2.14 -25.06
CA PRO A 154 -4.07 3.05 -23.93
C PRO A 154 -2.78 3.89 -23.80
N PRO A 155 -2.90 5.17 -23.42
CA PRO A 155 -1.77 6.10 -23.30
C PRO A 155 -0.90 5.82 -22.07
N ILE A 156 -0.40 4.58 -21.92
CA ILE A 156 0.52 4.25 -20.82
C ILE A 156 1.90 4.79 -21.17
N ARG A 157 2.35 5.75 -20.38
CA ARG A 157 3.72 6.25 -20.44
C ARG A 157 4.66 5.18 -19.87
N ALA A 158 5.45 4.54 -20.73
CA ALA A 158 6.27 3.37 -20.39
C ALA A 158 7.10 3.52 -19.11
N LEU A 159 7.75 4.67 -18.92
CA LEU A 159 8.54 4.96 -17.72
C LEU A 159 7.68 4.90 -16.44
N TYR A 160 6.50 5.52 -16.44
CA TYR A 160 5.65 5.59 -15.25
C TYR A 160 4.94 4.27 -15.00
N GLY A 161 4.54 3.55 -16.05
CA GLY A 161 4.05 2.17 -15.92
C GLY A 161 5.07 1.27 -15.22
N TYR A 162 6.36 1.37 -15.59
CA TYR A 162 7.43 0.64 -14.92
C TYR A 162 7.61 1.09 -13.46
N LEU A 163 7.63 2.39 -13.18
CA LEU A 163 7.74 2.92 -11.81
C LEU A 163 6.57 2.48 -10.91
N MET A 164 5.39 2.21 -11.48
CA MET A 164 4.22 1.80 -10.72
C MET A 164 4.17 0.30 -10.41
N LEU A 165 5.06 -0.50 -11.01
CA LEU A 165 5.06 -1.95 -10.86
C LEU A 165 5.14 -2.41 -9.40
N TRP A 166 6.22 -2.01 -8.71
CA TRP A 166 6.49 -2.39 -7.34
C TRP A 166 5.49 -1.81 -6.33
N PRO A 167 5.21 -0.49 -6.32
CA PRO A 167 4.30 0.07 -5.32
C PRO A 167 2.88 -0.45 -5.48
N LEU A 168 2.38 -0.68 -6.70
CA LEU A 168 1.07 -1.32 -6.89
C LEU A 168 1.06 -2.76 -6.39
N TRP A 169 2.14 -3.53 -6.63
CA TRP A 169 2.25 -4.89 -6.09
C TRP A 169 2.33 -4.91 -4.56
N TYR A 170 3.06 -3.98 -3.94
CA TYR A 170 3.10 -3.85 -2.49
C TYR A 170 1.73 -3.52 -1.90
N VAL A 171 0.98 -2.59 -2.50
CA VAL A 171 -0.39 -2.28 -2.06
C VAL A 171 -1.33 -3.46 -2.30
N LEU A 172 -1.16 -4.21 -3.39
CA LEU A 172 -1.93 -5.44 -3.62
C LEU A 172 -1.64 -6.54 -2.57
N THR A 173 -0.41 -6.58 -2.07
CA THR A 173 0.05 -7.63 -1.14
C THR A 173 -0.26 -7.29 0.31
N PHE A 174 -0.04 -6.04 0.71
CA PHE A 174 -0.11 -5.58 2.11
C PHE A 174 -1.29 -4.65 2.39
N GLY A 175 -1.92 -4.09 1.35
CA GLY A 175 -3.06 -3.20 1.49
C GLY A 175 -4.32 -3.91 1.95
N MET A 176 -5.31 -3.09 2.31
CA MET A 176 -6.65 -3.56 2.65
C MET A 176 -7.64 -2.64 1.98
N GLY A 177 -8.30 -3.15 0.95
CA GLY A 177 -9.34 -2.44 0.24
C GLY A 177 -10.46 -3.37 -0.16
N THR A 178 -11.51 -2.79 -0.71
CA THR A 178 -12.65 -3.56 -1.24
C THR A 178 -12.20 -4.47 -2.38
N ALA A 179 -13.00 -5.50 -2.68
CA ALA A 179 -12.73 -6.39 -3.81
C ALA A 179 -12.55 -5.61 -5.13
N ALA A 180 -13.34 -4.54 -5.33
CA ALA A 180 -13.23 -3.67 -6.49
C ALA A 180 -11.90 -2.90 -6.54
N GLN A 181 -11.42 -2.39 -5.40
CA GLN A 181 -10.12 -1.70 -5.31
C GLN A 181 -8.95 -2.65 -5.61
N MET A 182 -8.98 -3.86 -5.03
CA MET A 182 -7.94 -4.86 -5.29
C MET A 182 -7.93 -5.29 -6.75
N GLU A 183 -9.12 -5.45 -7.36
CA GLU A 183 -9.22 -5.78 -8.78
C GLU A 183 -8.75 -4.63 -9.68
N GLN A 184 -9.02 -3.38 -9.32
CA GLN A 184 -8.49 -2.23 -10.02
C GLN A 184 -6.96 -2.22 -10.02
N ILE A 185 -6.32 -2.52 -8.89
CA ILE A 185 -4.85 -2.61 -8.79
C ILE A 185 -4.31 -3.77 -9.64
N ARG A 186 -4.96 -4.95 -9.62
CA ARG A 186 -4.59 -6.08 -10.48
C ARG A 186 -4.70 -5.75 -11.96
N SER A 187 -5.80 -5.13 -12.35
CA SER A 187 -6.04 -4.70 -13.73
C SER A 187 -5.00 -3.68 -14.18
N ALA A 188 -4.62 -2.74 -13.30
CA ALA A 188 -3.54 -1.80 -13.54
C ALA A 188 -2.18 -2.49 -13.78
N LEU A 189 -1.80 -3.45 -12.92
CA LEU A 189 -0.60 -4.26 -13.10
C LEU A 189 -0.63 -5.09 -14.39
N GLY A 190 -1.77 -5.71 -14.69
CA GLY A 190 -2.00 -6.48 -15.91
C GLY A 190 -1.87 -5.61 -17.17
N ARG A 191 -2.42 -4.40 -17.14
CA ARG A 191 -2.27 -3.38 -18.21
C ARG A 191 -0.82 -2.96 -18.40
N VAL A 192 -0.10 -2.67 -17.33
CA VAL A 192 1.33 -2.35 -17.40
C VAL A 192 2.10 -3.51 -18.05
N GLY A 193 1.80 -4.75 -17.67
CA GLY A 193 2.44 -5.93 -18.23
C GLY A 193 2.13 -6.17 -19.71
N SER A 194 0.86 -6.05 -20.11
CA SER A 194 0.43 -6.31 -21.49
C SER A 194 0.89 -5.22 -22.46
N VAL A 195 0.85 -3.95 -22.05
CA VAL A 195 1.19 -2.81 -22.90
C VAL A 195 2.70 -2.62 -23.01
N LEU A 196 3.45 -2.86 -21.93
CA LEU A 196 4.91 -2.66 -21.92
C LEU A 196 5.71 -3.95 -22.16
N GLY A 197 5.04 -5.10 -22.31
CA GLY A 197 5.69 -6.40 -22.49
C GLY A 197 6.43 -6.90 -21.23
N ILE A 198 6.10 -6.38 -20.05
CA ILE A 198 6.75 -6.73 -18.79
C ILE A 198 6.08 -8.00 -18.24
N LYS A 199 6.65 -9.17 -18.56
CA LYS A 199 6.14 -10.47 -18.07
C LYS A 199 6.03 -10.53 -16.54
N LEU A 200 6.94 -9.87 -15.83
CA LEU A 200 6.89 -9.78 -14.37
C LEU A 200 5.57 -9.15 -13.88
N ALA A 201 5.10 -8.08 -14.51
CA ALA A 201 3.86 -7.41 -14.11
C ALA A 201 2.64 -8.32 -14.25
N LEU A 202 2.61 -9.16 -15.30
CA LEU A 202 1.57 -10.16 -15.48
C LEU A 202 1.59 -11.22 -14.37
N MET A 203 2.78 -11.68 -13.98
CA MET A 203 2.93 -12.62 -12.86
C MET A 203 2.49 -11.99 -11.53
N LEU A 204 2.89 -10.75 -11.27
CA LEU A 204 2.51 -10.01 -10.05
C LEU A 204 1.00 -9.77 -9.97
N ALA A 205 0.33 -9.49 -11.11
CA ALA A 205 -1.12 -9.36 -11.18
C ALA A 205 -1.86 -10.67 -10.80
N GLN A 206 -1.28 -11.83 -11.15
CA GLN A 206 -1.85 -13.15 -10.86
C GLN A 206 -1.56 -13.62 -9.42
N GLN A 207 -0.42 -13.24 -8.84
CA GLN A 207 -0.03 -13.67 -7.50
C GLN A 207 -1.01 -13.20 -6.41
N GLY A 208 -1.63 -12.01 -6.59
CA GLY A 208 -2.70 -11.54 -5.71
C GLY A 208 -4.00 -12.36 -5.75
N SER A 209 -4.18 -13.27 -6.71
CA SER A 209 -5.28 -14.23 -6.80
C SER A 209 -4.95 -15.55 -6.10
N MET A 210 -3.71 -16.04 -6.24
CA MET A 210 -3.21 -17.24 -5.54
C MET A 210 -3.15 -17.01 -4.02
N SER A 211 -2.71 -15.83 -3.58
CA SER A 211 -2.70 -15.49 -2.15
C SER A 211 -4.12 -15.38 -1.57
N GLN A 212 -5.12 -14.99 -2.35
CA GLN A 212 -6.54 -14.97 -1.93
C GLN A 212 -7.17 -16.37 -1.83
N HIS A 213 -6.78 -17.32 -2.69
CA HIS A 213 -7.17 -18.73 -2.52
C HIS A 213 -6.45 -19.39 -1.35
N ALA A 214 -5.19 -19.04 -1.07
CA ALA A 214 -4.48 -19.51 0.12
C ALA A 214 -5.00 -18.89 1.44
N THR A 215 -5.41 -17.62 1.43
CA THR A 215 -6.11 -16.95 2.57
C THR A 215 -7.59 -17.30 2.68
N ALA A 216 -8.17 -18.00 1.70
CA ALA A 216 -9.46 -18.67 1.91
C ALA A 216 -9.30 -19.94 2.78
N LEU A 217 -8.09 -20.52 2.82
CA LEU A 217 -7.73 -21.69 3.64
C LEU A 217 -7.07 -21.31 4.98
N THR A 218 -6.57 -20.08 5.11
CA THR A 218 -6.05 -19.50 6.36
C THR A 218 -6.82 -18.21 6.66
N PRO A 219 -7.71 -18.18 7.68
CA PRO A 219 -8.54 -17.02 7.93
C PRO A 219 -7.67 -15.79 8.21
N ASN A 220 -7.85 -14.71 7.43
CA ASN A 220 -7.23 -13.43 7.70
C ASN A 220 -7.67 -12.95 9.10
N PRO A 221 -6.74 -12.86 10.08
CA PRO A 221 -7.09 -12.56 11.47
C PRO A 221 -7.63 -11.13 11.66
N TYR A 222 -7.56 -10.29 10.63
CA TYR A 222 -8.02 -8.90 10.63
C TYR A 222 -9.30 -8.69 9.79
N ARG A 223 -9.97 -9.76 9.36
CA ARG A 223 -11.20 -9.64 8.57
C ARG A 223 -12.35 -9.20 9.48
N PHE A 224 -12.82 -7.97 9.28
CA PHE A 224 -14.00 -7.43 9.95
C PHE A 224 -15.22 -8.31 9.65
N VAL A 225 -15.83 -8.88 10.70
CA VAL A 225 -17.16 -9.51 10.60
C VAL A 225 -18.16 -8.44 11.00
N PRO A 226 -19.08 -8.02 10.11
CA PRO A 226 -20.14 -7.10 10.52
C PRO A 226 -21.02 -7.79 11.56
N SER A 227 -21.19 -7.17 12.71
CA SER A 227 -22.20 -7.56 13.68
C SER A 227 -23.57 -7.42 13.02
N THR A 228 -24.19 -8.55 12.66
CA THR A 228 -25.58 -8.60 12.24
C THR A 228 -26.44 -8.21 13.45
N SER A 229 -27.11 -7.07 13.35
CA SER A 229 -28.25 -6.72 14.20
C SER A 229 -29.48 -7.52 13.80
#